data_AF-X0VSY6-F1
#
_entry.id   AF-X0VSY6-F1
#
_cell.length_a   1.000
_cell.length_b   1.000
_cell.length_c   1.000
_cell.angle_alpha   90.00
_cell.angle_beta   90.00
_cell.angle_gamma   90.00
#
_symmetry.space_group_name_H-M   'P 1'
#
loop_
_entity.id
_entity.type
_entity.pdbx_description
1 polymer ?
#
loop_
_entity_poly.entity_id
_entity_poly.type
_entity_poly.pdbx_seq_one_letter_code
_entity_poly.pdbx_strand_id
1 'polypeptide(L)'
;FIWLFYPFNLTLGFLSFLILGLWVSTNTWETDKKAIKEFSFSDSPQKAFFTMMLCIFLIVGSLLGNYHIIQKYRANLAYSQGLELMVKQDPDLDQVIQKISEAINLDAKDTYFRDLSEVFLFQINEIISNQDLGEEEKQELFQQIVSNTEAAATTAVQINQGNSENWLQLAAVYENFALFGIEGTQEVALLNYTKTSELDPQNPQVPLNIGRVYKTAGDRIKAQIALQEQETEEEQGTEELEKAAEQSFDSALQF
;
A
#
# COMPACT_ATOMS: atom_id res chain seq x y z
N PHE A 1 -17.95 25.24 14.38
CA PHE A 1 -18.68 24.82 13.17
C PHE A 1 -17.73 24.37 12.05
N ILE A 2 -16.60 25.05 11.80
CA ILE A 2 -15.61 24.66 10.77
C ILE A 2 -14.98 23.26 11.00
N TRP A 3 -14.78 22.86 12.25
CA TRP A 3 -14.19 21.56 12.63
C TRP A 3 -15.00 20.31 12.24
N LEU A 4 -16.27 20.46 11.87
CA LEU A 4 -17.14 19.34 11.52
C LEU A 4 -17.03 18.97 10.03
N PHE A 5 -16.49 19.88 9.21
CA PHE A 5 -16.37 19.72 7.75
C PHE A 5 -14.93 19.55 7.28
N TYR A 6 -13.93 19.67 8.16
CA TYR A 6 -12.52 19.52 7.83
C TYR A 6 -11.78 18.70 8.89
N PRO A 7 -10.91 17.74 8.51
CA PRO A 7 -10.16 16.94 9.46
C PRO A 7 -9.27 17.83 10.34
N PHE A 8 -9.54 17.81 11.65
CA PHE A 8 -8.75 18.52 12.65
C PHE A 8 -7.29 18.04 12.58
N ASN A 9 -6.36 18.93 12.23
CA ASN A 9 -4.93 18.64 12.25
C ASN A 9 -4.21 19.54 13.28
N LEU A 10 -2.99 19.16 13.66
CA LEU A 10 -2.24 19.81 14.73
C LEU A 10 -2.06 21.31 14.46
N THR A 11 -1.72 21.67 13.22
CA THR A 11 -1.51 23.06 12.80
C THR A 11 -2.78 23.90 12.96
N LEU A 12 -3.92 23.40 12.50
CA LEU A 12 -5.22 24.06 12.68
C LEU A 12 -5.57 24.19 14.15
N GLY A 13 -5.29 23.15 14.95
CA GLY A 13 -5.50 23.16 16.40
C GLY A 13 -4.73 24.30 17.06
N PHE A 14 -3.42 24.35 16.79
CA PHE A 14 -2.53 25.40 17.27
C PHE A 14 -2.98 26.80 16.85
N LEU A 15 -3.26 27.00 15.55
CA LEU A 15 -3.72 28.28 15.03
C LEU A 15 -5.05 28.73 15.65
N SER A 16 -5.97 27.79 15.87
CA SER A 16 -7.25 28.11 16.47
C SER A 16 -7.11 28.53 17.93
N PHE A 17 -6.25 27.86 18.70
CA PHE A 17 -5.94 28.27 20.08
C PHE A 17 -5.27 29.65 20.11
N LEU A 18 -4.36 29.93 19.17
CA LEU A 18 -3.70 31.22 19.06
C LEU A 18 -4.70 32.33 18.73
N ILE A 19 -5.58 32.13 17.74
CA ILE A 19 -6.61 33.09 17.35
C ILE A 19 -7.60 33.33 18.50
N LEU A 20 -8.04 32.28 19.20
CA LEU A 20 -8.90 32.42 20.37
C LEU A 20 -8.21 33.22 21.49
N GLY A 21 -6.93 32.97 21.75
CA GLY A 21 -6.15 33.72 22.73
C GLY A 21 -6.03 35.20 22.38
N LEU A 22 -5.73 35.51 21.12
CA LEU A 22 -5.71 36.88 20.62
C LEU A 22 -7.08 37.56 20.71
N TRP A 23 -8.15 36.85 20.34
CA TRP A 23 -9.52 37.37 20.43
C TRP A 23 -9.92 37.68 21.87
N VAL A 24 -9.62 36.80 22.83
CA VAL A 24 -9.86 37.08 24.26
C VAL A 24 -9.05 38.29 24.70
N SER A 25 -7.76 38.35 24.33
CA SER A 25 -6.88 39.45 24.71
C SER A 25 -7.38 40.81 24.21
N THR A 26 -7.81 40.92 22.96
CA THR A 26 -8.29 42.19 22.39
C THR A 26 -9.62 42.63 23.01
N ASN A 27 -10.57 41.71 23.23
CA ASN A 27 -11.86 42.04 23.85
C ASN A 27 -11.75 42.45 25.33
N THR A 28 -10.71 41.98 26.03
CA THR A 28 -10.44 42.40 27.41
C THR A 28 -9.81 43.78 27.54
N TRP A 29 -9.27 44.37 26.46
CA TRP A 29 -8.57 45.65 26.49
C TRP A 29 -9.50 46.86 26.35
N GLU A 30 -10.57 46.77 25.55
CA GLU A 30 -11.47 47.90 25.26
C GLU A 30 -12.61 48.06 26.29
N THR A 31 -12.83 47.04 27.14
CA THR A 31 -13.95 47.06 28.10
C THR A 31 -13.49 47.58 29.47
N ASP A 32 -13.48 48.90 29.60
CA ASP A 32 -13.48 49.70 30.83
C ASP A 32 -13.86 48.93 32.11
N LYS A 33 -12.87 48.31 32.80
CA LYS A 33 -12.92 47.64 34.13
C LYS A 33 -14.25 46.92 34.50
N LYS A 34 -15.04 46.47 33.54
CA LYS A 34 -16.34 45.84 33.80
C LYS A 34 -16.05 44.39 34.17
N ALA A 35 -15.84 44.23 35.47
CA ALA A 35 -15.90 43.02 36.27
C ALA A 35 -15.52 41.77 35.48
N ILE A 36 -14.25 41.37 35.60
CA ILE A 36 -13.91 39.94 35.55
C ILE A 36 -14.98 39.26 36.40
N LYS A 37 -15.87 38.48 35.77
CA LYS A 37 -16.89 37.75 36.52
C LYS A 37 -16.15 36.72 37.35
N GLU A 38 -15.95 37.02 38.62
CA GLU A 38 -15.32 36.11 39.56
C GLU A 38 -16.22 34.89 39.71
N PHE A 39 -15.73 33.75 39.27
CA PHE A 39 -16.41 32.48 39.47
C PHE A 39 -16.02 31.93 40.83
N SER A 40 -16.80 32.28 41.87
CA SER A 40 -16.61 31.74 43.21
C SER A 40 -17.12 30.30 43.26
N PHE A 41 -16.21 29.35 43.49
CA PHE A 41 -16.56 27.96 43.76
C PHE A 41 -17.13 27.75 45.18
N SER A 42 -17.10 28.79 46.03
CA SER A 42 -17.54 28.72 47.42
C SER A 42 -19.05 28.95 47.60
N ASP A 43 -19.72 29.59 46.63
CA ASP A 43 -21.11 30.05 46.79
C ASP A 43 -22.14 28.92 46.68
N SER A 44 -21.83 27.85 45.94
CA SER A 44 -22.70 26.67 45.79
C SER A 44 -21.86 25.40 45.63
N PRO A 45 -21.78 24.56 46.68
CA PRO A 45 -21.04 23.30 46.64
C PRO A 45 -21.47 22.37 45.49
N GLN A 46 -22.77 22.34 45.14
CA GLN A 46 -23.24 21.49 44.03
C GLN A 46 -22.73 22.00 42.68
N LYS A 47 -22.76 23.32 42.41
CA LYS A 47 -22.25 23.89 41.17
C LYS A 47 -20.73 23.68 41.04
N ALA A 48 -20.00 23.83 42.13
CA ALA A 48 -18.58 23.56 42.17
C ALA A 48 -18.26 22.10 41.84
N PHE A 49 -19.03 21.15 42.40
CA PHE A 49 -18.90 19.73 42.10
C PHE A 49 -19.08 19.43 40.59
N PHE A 50 -20.19 19.87 39.99
CA PHE A 50 -20.44 19.63 38.56
C PHE A 50 -19.42 20.31 37.65
N THR A 51 -18.96 21.52 38.00
CA THR A 51 -17.93 22.23 37.24
C THR A 51 -16.60 21.49 37.29
N MET A 52 -16.17 21.04 38.47
CA MET A 52 -14.94 20.26 38.61
C MET A 52 -15.03 18.91 37.87
N MET A 53 -16.18 18.24 37.94
CA MET A 53 -16.42 17.01 37.19
C MET A 53 -16.30 17.24 35.68
N LEU A 54 -16.90 18.33 35.17
CA LEU A 54 -16.76 18.72 33.76
C LEU A 54 -15.29 19.00 33.41
N CYS A 55 -14.56 19.73 34.25
CA CYS A 55 -13.13 19.99 34.04
C CYS A 55 -12.33 18.68 33.98
N ILE A 56 -12.61 17.71 34.84
CA ILE A 56 -11.95 16.39 34.80
C ILE A 56 -12.23 15.68 33.48
N PHE A 57 -13.49 15.64 33.03
CA PHE A 57 -13.84 15.05 31.74
C PHE A 57 -13.13 15.76 30.57
N LEU A 58 -13.03 17.09 30.60
CA LEU A 58 -12.31 17.87 29.60
C LEU A 58 -10.81 17.59 29.61
N ILE A 59 -10.19 17.47 30.79
CA ILE A 59 -8.77 17.13 30.93
C ILE A 59 -8.51 15.73 30.39
N VAL A 60 -9.28 14.73 30.82
CA VAL A 60 -9.12 13.34 30.37
C VAL A 60 -9.37 13.23 28.86
N GLY A 61 -10.45 13.84 28.36
CA GLY A 61 -10.75 13.88 26.94
C GLY A 61 -9.64 14.56 26.12
N SER A 62 -9.08 15.65 26.63
CA SER A 62 -7.94 16.33 26.00
C SER A 62 -6.69 15.45 25.96
N LEU A 63 -6.36 14.74 27.04
CA LEU A 63 -5.21 13.83 27.09
C LEU A 63 -5.35 12.69 26.08
N LEU A 64 -6.52 12.05 26.01
CA LEU A 64 -6.80 10.98 25.05
C LEU A 64 -6.79 11.50 23.61
N GLY A 65 -7.38 12.67 23.36
CA GLY A 65 -7.38 13.31 22.04
C GLY A 65 -5.98 13.65 21.55
N ASN A 66 -5.16 14.26 22.41
CA ASN A 66 -3.76 14.58 22.08
C ASN A 66 -2.93 13.32 21.82
N TYR A 67 -3.15 12.26 22.59
CA TYR A 67 -2.47 10.98 22.36
C TYR A 67 -2.71 10.47 20.94
N HIS A 68 -3.96 10.44 20.46
CA HIS A 68 -4.27 10.03 19.08
C HIS A 68 -3.69 10.99 18.03
N ILE A 69 -3.70 12.31 18.26
CA ILE A 69 -3.11 13.28 17.33
C ILE A 69 -1.60 13.04 17.19
N ILE A 70 -0.90 12.80 18.30
CA ILE A 70 0.54 12.53 18.29
C ILE A 70 0.84 11.21 17.56
N GLN A 71 0.05 10.16 17.79
CA GLN A 71 0.20 8.89 17.07
C GLN A 71 0.10 9.10 15.54
N LYS A 72 -0.94 9.80 15.08
CA LYS A 72 -1.12 10.12 13.65
C LYS A 72 0.03 10.95 13.10
N TYR A 73 0.50 11.95 13.85
CA TYR A 73 1.63 12.76 13.43
C TYR A 73 2.91 11.93 13.27
N ARG A 74 3.22 11.07 14.25
CA ARG A 74 4.36 10.15 14.18
C ARG A 74 4.24 9.16 13.03
N ALA A 75 3.03 8.64 12.76
CA ALA A 75 2.78 7.76 11.63
C ALA A 75 3.10 8.46 10.30
N ASN A 76 2.57 9.66 10.08
CA ASN A 76 2.86 10.42 8.87
C ASN A 76 4.37 10.73 8.74
N LEU A 77 5.06 11.01 9.84
CA LEU A 77 6.51 11.26 9.82
C LEU A 77 7.28 10.00 9.41
N ALA A 78 6.98 8.85 10.02
CA ALA A 78 7.62 7.58 9.69
C ALA A 78 7.36 7.19 8.22
N TYR A 79 6.12 7.34 7.75
CA TYR A 79 5.76 7.11 6.36
C TYR A 79 6.52 8.05 5.41
N SER A 80 6.58 9.36 5.72
CA SER A 80 7.33 10.34 4.91
C SER A 80 8.83 9.99 4.85
N GLN A 81 9.41 9.51 5.95
CA GLN A 81 10.79 9.03 5.98
C GLN A 81 10.99 7.80 5.10
N GLY A 82 10.03 6.87 5.09
CA GLY A 82 10.05 5.72 4.19
C GLY A 82 10.04 6.14 2.71
N LEU A 83 9.18 7.08 2.34
CA LEU A 83 9.15 7.62 0.98
C LEU A 83 10.43 8.38 0.59
N GLU A 84 11.04 9.09 1.54
CA GLU A 84 12.33 9.76 1.31
C GLU A 84 13.46 8.77 1.07
N LEU A 85 13.46 7.64 1.77
CA LEU A 85 14.42 6.55 1.53
C LEU A 85 14.23 5.93 0.15
N MET A 86 12.98 5.75 -0.29
CA MET A 86 12.62 5.13 -1.56
C MET A 86 13.15 5.87 -2.79
N VAL A 87 13.26 7.21 -2.73
CA VAL A 87 13.71 8.04 -3.85
C VAL A 87 15.24 8.20 -3.94
N LYS A 88 16.00 7.57 -3.04
CA LYS A 88 17.47 7.62 -3.06
C LYS A 88 18.01 6.81 -4.23
N GLN A 89 19.24 7.14 -4.64
CA GLN A 89 20.01 6.29 -5.54
C GLN A 89 20.36 5.01 -4.78
N ASP A 90 19.84 3.88 -5.24
CA ASP A 90 19.96 2.56 -4.59
C ASP A 90 19.29 2.52 -3.19
N PRO A 91 17.94 2.49 -3.14
CA PRO A 91 17.20 2.54 -1.88
C PRO A 91 17.33 1.22 -1.11
N ASP A 92 17.67 1.32 0.19
CA ASP A 92 17.59 0.21 1.13
C ASP A 92 16.12 -0.13 1.41
N LEU A 93 15.59 -1.14 0.71
CA LEU A 93 14.18 -1.51 0.78
C LEU A 93 13.77 -2.03 2.15
N ASP A 94 14.67 -2.67 2.91
CA ASP A 94 14.38 -3.13 4.27
C ASP A 94 14.12 -1.94 5.22
N GLN A 95 14.92 -0.88 5.11
CA GLN A 95 14.67 0.36 5.86
C GLN A 95 13.37 1.05 5.42
N VAL A 96 13.04 1.04 4.14
CA VAL A 96 11.76 1.58 3.63
C VAL A 96 10.59 0.80 4.25
N ILE A 97 10.61 -0.54 4.18
CA ILE A 97 9.59 -1.44 4.74
C ILE A 97 9.46 -1.20 6.25
N GLN A 98 10.57 -1.08 6.97
CA GLN A 98 10.56 -0.81 8.41
C GLN A 98 9.85 0.51 8.72
N LYS A 99 10.12 1.57 7.96
CA LYS A 99 9.54 2.89 8.17
C LYS A 99 8.05 2.96 7.83
N ILE A 100 7.64 2.33 6.75
CA ILE A 100 6.22 2.23 6.39
C ILE A 100 5.47 1.34 7.41
N SER A 101 6.08 0.25 7.87
CA SER A 101 5.52 -0.61 8.91
C SER A 101 5.38 0.10 10.26
N GLU A 102 6.34 0.95 10.64
CA GLU A 102 6.23 1.84 11.81
C GLU A 102 4.99 2.74 11.68
N ALA A 103 4.76 3.33 10.50
CA ALA A 103 3.59 4.16 10.24
C ALA A 103 2.28 3.37 10.36
N ILE A 104 2.21 2.17 9.77
CA ILE A 104 1.04 1.28 9.83
C ILE A 104 0.70 0.91 11.28
N ASN A 105 1.71 0.60 12.10
CA ASN A 105 1.51 0.26 13.51
C ASN A 105 0.98 1.43 14.36
N LEU A 106 1.24 2.68 13.93
CA LEU A 106 0.80 3.89 14.63
C LEU A 106 -0.57 4.39 14.15
N ASP A 107 -0.85 4.34 12.85
CA ASP A 107 -2.10 4.79 12.21
C ASP A 107 -2.28 4.08 10.87
N ALA A 108 -2.95 2.93 10.88
CA ALA A 108 -3.20 2.13 9.68
C ALA A 108 -4.06 2.91 8.65
N LYS A 109 -3.49 3.18 7.47
CA LYS A 109 -4.17 3.83 6.34
C LYS A 109 -4.01 3.01 5.08
N ASP A 110 -5.04 3.05 4.23
CA ASP A 110 -5.04 2.42 2.91
C ASP A 110 -3.81 2.80 2.08
N THR A 111 -3.45 4.09 2.07
CA THR A 111 -2.31 4.62 1.34
C THR A 111 -0.97 4.03 1.80
N TYR A 112 -0.79 3.75 3.10
CA TYR A 112 0.46 3.15 3.59
C TYR A 112 0.59 1.70 3.13
N PHE A 113 -0.52 0.96 3.13
CA PHE A 113 -0.55 -0.41 2.62
C PHE A 113 -0.39 -0.47 1.09
N ARG A 114 -0.99 0.49 0.37
CA ARG A 114 -0.84 0.62 -1.08
C ARG A 114 0.63 0.77 -1.45
N ASP A 115 1.32 1.73 -0.84
CA ASP A 115 2.73 1.99 -1.12
C ASP A 115 3.63 0.86 -0.60
N LEU A 116 3.29 0.23 0.53
CA LEU A 116 4.00 -0.95 1.01
C LEU A 116 3.95 -2.11 -0.01
N SER A 117 2.80 -2.33 -0.66
CA SER A 117 2.69 -3.34 -1.71
C SER A 117 3.59 -3.01 -2.92
N GLU A 118 3.73 -1.72 -3.25
CA GLU A 118 4.63 -1.29 -4.31
C GLU A 118 6.09 -1.55 -3.93
N VAL A 119 6.49 -1.24 -2.69
CA VAL A 119 7.84 -1.55 -2.19
C VAL A 119 8.15 -3.05 -2.24
N PHE A 120 7.18 -3.91 -1.90
CA PHE A 120 7.37 -5.36 -2.03
C PHE A 120 7.52 -5.82 -3.50
N LEU A 121 6.86 -5.19 -4.47
CA LEU A 121 7.11 -5.46 -5.89
C LEU A 121 8.54 -5.12 -6.30
N PHE A 122 9.12 -4.03 -5.77
CA PHE A 122 10.54 -3.73 -5.98
C PHE A 122 11.44 -4.80 -5.34
N GLN A 123 11.11 -5.25 -4.13
CA GLN A 123 11.86 -6.30 -3.43
C GLN A 123 11.84 -7.64 -4.17
N ILE A 124 10.73 -8.00 -4.85
CA ILE A 124 10.66 -9.17 -5.73
C ILE A 124 11.72 -9.09 -6.83
N ASN A 125 11.84 -7.92 -7.49
CA ASN A 125 12.83 -7.72 -8.55
C ASN A 125 14.27 -7.80 -8.03
N GLU A 126 14.52 -7.30 -6.82
CA GLU A 126 15.82 -7.41 -6.15
C GLU A 126 16.19 -8.87 -5.88
N ILE A 127 15.27 -9.66 -5.31
CA ILE A 127 15.47 -11.09 -5.03
C ILE A 127 15.78 -11.88 -6.31
N ILE A 128 15.02 -11.65 -7.37
CA ILE A 128 15.20 -12.36 -8.65
C ILE A 128 16.57 -12.01 -9.27
N SER A 129 16.97 -10.74 -9.17
CA SER A 129 18.21 -10.24 -9.79
C SER A 129 19.47 -10.53 -8.96
N ASN A 130 19.33 -10.87 -7.68
CA ASN A 130 20.44 -11.09 -6.77
C ASN A 130 21.21 -12.38 -7.15
N GLN A 131 22.52 -12.28 -7.39
CA GLN A 131 23.34 -13.44 -7.80
C GLN A 131 23.96 -14.20 -6.62
N ASP A 132 23.93 -13.63 -5.42
CA ASP A 132 24.54 -14.19 -4.22
C ASP A 132 23.62 -15.20 -3.51
N LEU A 133 22.31 -15.12 -3.75
CA LEU A 133 21.32 -16.03 -3.17
C LEU A 133 21.28 -17.37 -3.91
N GLY A 134 21.16 -18.47 -3.15
CA GLY A 134 20.92 -19.80 -3.71
C GLY A 134 19.50 -19.94 -4.26
N GLU A 135 19.28 -20.87 -5.20
CA GLU A 135 17.98 -21.05 -5.87
C GLU A 135 16.84 -21.37 -4.90
N GLU A 136 17.09 -22.23 -3.91
CA GLU A 136 16.12 -22.60 -2.88
C GLU A 136 15.75 -21.39 -1.99
N GLU A 137 16.75 -20.60 -1.59
CA GLU A 137 16.56 -19.39 -0.79
C GLU A 137 15.79 -18.30 -1.57
N LYS A 138 16.11 -18.11 -2.86
CA LYS A 138 15.35 -17.22 -3.74
C LYS A 138 13.89 -17.63 -3.83
N GLN A 139 13.63 -18.92 -4.00
CA GLN A 139 12.27 -19.44 -4.13
C GLN A 139 11.46 -19.20 -2.84
N GLU A 140 12.06 -19.44 -1.67
CA GLU A 140 11.41 -19.18 -0.37
C GLU A 140 11.10 -17.69 -0.18
N LEU A 141 12.10 -16.82 -0.38
CA LEU A 141 11.93 -15.37 -0.26
C LEU A 141 10.91 -14.83 -1.26
N PHE A 142 10.96 -15.29 -2.51
CA PHE A 142 10.00 -14.89 -3.55
C PHE A 142 8.55 -15.21 -3.12
N GLN A 143 8.28 -16.43 -2.64
CA GLN A 143 6.94 -16.81 -2.18
C GLN A 143 6.47 -15.97 -0.99
N GLN A 144 7.37 -15.70 -0.04
CA GLN A 144 7.08 -14.85 1.11
C GLN A 144 6.72 -13.43 0.69
N ILE A 145 7.51 -12.81 -0.19
CA ILE A 145 7.27 -11.42 -0.62
C ILE A 145 6.03 -11.32 -1.51
N VAL A 146 5.74 -12.31 -2.36
CA VAL A 146 4.46 -12.39 -3.11
C VAL A 146 3.27 -12.37 -2.14
N SER A 147 3.30 -13.21 -1.10
CA SER A 147 2.24 -13.24 -0.08
C SER A 147 2.09 -11.91 0.65
N ASN A 148 3.20 -11.29 1.05
CA ASN A 148 3.19 -9.98 1.70
C ASN A 148 2.65 -8.87 0.79
N THR A 149 3.00 -8.90 -0.49
CA THR A 149 2.55 -7.94 -1.51
C THR A 149 1.03 -8.01 -1.67
N GLU A 150 0.49 -9.22 -1.84
CA GLU A 150 -0.95 -9.47 -1.99
C GLU A 150 -1.70 -9.03 -0.73
N ALA A 151 -1.19 -9.39 0.45
CA ALA A 151 -1.78 -9.02 1.73
C ALA A 151 -1.84 -7.50 1.91
N ALA A 152 -0.76 -6.79 1.59
CA ALA A 152 -0.71 -5.33 1.68
C ALA A 152 -1.71 -4.67 0.73
N ALA A 153 -1.70 -5.03 -0.56
CA ALA A 153 -2.63 -4.44 -1.54
C ALA A 153 -4.11 -4.75 -1.23
N THR A 154 -4.40 -5.98 -0.79
CA THR A 154 -5.76 -6.38 -0.38
C THR A 154 -6.19 -5.62 0.87
N THR A 155 -5.30 -5.43 1.84
CA THR A 155 -5.58 -4.64 3.06
C THR A 155 -5.88 -3.19 2.73
N ALA A 156 -5.18 -2.59 1.75
CA ALA A 156 -5.48 -1.23 1.29
C ALA A 156 -6.93 -1.10 0.80
N VAL A 157 -7.40 -2.06 -0.01
CA VAL A 157 -8.80 -2.14 -0.47
C VAL A 157 -9.75 -2.33 0.70
N GLN A 158 -9.43 -3.21 1.66
CA GLN A 158 -10.29 -3.45 2.83
C GLN A 158 -10.46 -2.21 3.71
N ILE A 159 -9.40 -1.42 3.91
CA ILE A 159 -9.46 -0.18 4.70
C ILE A 159 -10.33 0.87 4.01
N ASN A 160 -10.24 0.98 2.67
CA ASN A 160 -11.00 1.97 1.92
C ASN A 160 -11.41 1.46 0.54
N GLN A 161 -12.57 0.79 0.50
CA GLN A 161 -13.14 0.20 -0.72
C GLN A 161 -13.62 1.25 -1.74
N GLY A 162 -13.85 2.49 -1.29
CA GLY A 162 -14.33 3.58 -2.16
C GLY A 162 -13.21 4.32 -2.89
N ASN A 163 -11.94 4.02 -2.59
CA ASN A 163 -10.79 4.65 -3.24
C ASN A 163 -10.34 3.81 -4.44
N SER A 164 -10.54 4.34 -5.64
CA SER A 164 -10.18 3.70 -6.91
C SER A 164 -8.70 3.34 -7.00
N GLU A 165 -7.82 4.13 -6.39
CA GLU A 165 -6.37 3.90 -6.38
C GLU A 165 -5.98 2.61 -5.66
N ASN A 166 -6.75 2.16 -4.67
CA ASN A 166 -6.49 0.89 -3.98
C ASN A 166 -6.78 -0.30 -4.90
N TRP A 167 -7.87 -0.23 -5.66
CA TRP A 167 -8.21 -1.23 -6.67
C TRP A 167 -7.21 -1.21 -7.84
N LEU A 168 -6.75 -0.02 -8.22
CA LEU A 168 -5.75 0.16 -9.27
C LEU A 168 -4.43 -0.51 -8.87
N GLN A 169 -3.98 -0.31 -7.63
CA GLN A 169 -2.77 -0.95 -7.11
C GLN A 169 -2.94 -2.48 -7.02
N LEU A 170 -4.06 -2.97 -6.51
CA LEU A 170 -4.31 -4.41 -6.44
C LEU A 170 -4.29 -5.05 -7.82
N ALA A 171 -4.87 -4.39 -8.83
CA ALA A 171 -4.79 -4.82 -10.22
C ALA A 171 -3.34 -4.85 -10.73
N ALA A 172 -2.53 -3.84 -10.43
CA ALA A 172 -1.12 -3.77 -10.81
C ALA A 172 -0.28 -4.87 -10.13
N VAL A 173 -0.57 -5.22 -8.87
CA VAL A 173 0.08 -6.35 -8.17
C VAL A 173 -0.19 -7.66 -8.90
N TYR A 174 -1.46 -7.97 -9.20
CA TYR A 174 -1.78 -9.20 -9.93
C TYR A 174 -1.29 -9.18 -11.39
N GLU A 175 -1.23 -8.02 -12.05
CA GLU A 175 -0.58 -7.89 -13.36
C GLU A 175 0.91 -8.27 -13.27
N ASN A 176 1.63 -7.81 -12.24
CA ASN A 176 3.03 -8.19 -12.03
C ASN A 176 3.18 -9.68 -11.72
N PHE A 177 2.29 -10.26 -10.92
CA PHE A 177 2.29 -11.70 -10.66
C PHE A 177 2.10 -12.55 -11.92
N ALA A 178 1.31 -12.06 -12.88
CA ALA A 178 1.13 -12.73 -14.17
C ALA A 178 2.44 -12.79 -14.99
N LEU A 179 3.33 -11.81 -14.83
CA LEU A 179 4.67 -11.81 -15.48
C LEU A 179 5.56 -12.92 -14.92
N PHE A 180 5.36 -13.31 -13.67
CA PHE A 180 6.07 -14.41 -13.02
C PHE A 180 5.40 -15.77 -13.22
N GLY A 181 4.36 -15.84 -14.07
CA GLY A 181 3.70 -17.10 -14.42
C GLY A 181 2.75 -17.65 -13.35
N ILE A 182 2.34 -16.84 -12.38
CA ILE A 182 1.37 -17.27 -11.36
C ILE A 182 -0.02 -17.40 -12.01
N GLU A 183 -0.56 -18.61 -12.05
CA GLU A 183 -1.85 -18.92 -12.71
C GLU A 183 -3.03 -18.13 -12.13
N GLY A 184 -3.99 -17.77 -12.98
CA GLY A 184 -5.23 -17.08 -12.59
C GLY A 184 -5.07 -15.59 -12.23
N THR A 185 -3.86 -15.08 -12.09
CA THR A 185 -3.61 -13.68 -11.68
C THR A 185 -3.99 -12.67 -12.75
N GLN A 186 -3.95 -13.05 -14.02
CA GLN A 186 -4.33 -12.20 -15.14
C GLN A 186 -5.83 -11.84 -15.10
N GLU A 187 -6.70 -12.81 -14.87
CA GLU A 187 -8.14 -12.62 -14.74
C GLU A 187 -8.46 -11.73 -13.54
N VAL A 188 -7.76 -11.94 -12.42
CA VAL A 188 -7.89 -11.13 -11.21
C VAL A 188 -7.43 -9.69 -11.46
N ALA A 189 -6.34 -9.46 -12.19
CA ALA A 189 -5.90 -8.12 -12.58
C ALA A 189 -6.97 -7.38 -13.40
N LEU A 190 -7.54 -8.04 -14.42
CA LEU A 190 -8.62 -7.47 -15.25
C LEU A 190 -9.88 -7.15 -14.45
N LEU A 191 -10.25 -8.03 -13.50
CA LEU A 191 -11.38 -7.79 -12.60
C LEU A 191 -11.17 -6.53 -11.76
N ASN A 192 -9.99 -6.37 -11.17
CA ASN A 192 -9.67 -5.21 -10.33
C ASN A 192 -9.53 -3.92 -11.16
N TYR A 193 -8.97 -3.96 -12.38
CA TYR A 193 -8.99 -2.80 -13.28
C TYR A 193 -10.41 -2.40 -13.69
N THR A 194 -11.29 -3.38 -13.91
CA THR A 194 -12.71 -3.11 -14.16
C THR A 194 -13.32 -2.40 -12.94
N LYS A 195 -13.00 -2.86 -11.73
CA LYS A 195 -13.46 -2.20 -10.50
C LYS A 195 -12.95 -0.77 -10.35
N THR A 196 -11.70 -0.51 -10.73
CA THR A 196 -11.16 0.86 -10.82
C THR A 196 -11.97 1.71 -11.80
N SER A 197 -12.31 1.17 -12.99
CA SER A 197 -13.12 1.89 -13.99
C SER A 197 -14.54 2.20 -13.51
N GLU A 198 -15.12 1.39 -12.63
CA GLU A 198 -16.43 1.65 -12.04
C GLU A 198 -16.38 2.82 -11.05
N LEU A 199 -15.32 2.89 -10.24
CA LEU A 199 -15.14 3.91 -9.20
C LEU A 199 -14.60 5.23 -9.76
N ASP A 200 -13.73 5.15 -10.77
CA ASP A 200 -13.14 6.30 -11.45
C ASP A 200 -13.18 6.10 -12.99
N PRO A 201 -14.34 6.36 -13.62
CA PRO A 201 -14.52 6.19 -15.06
C PRO A 201 -13.68 7.14 -15.92
N GLN A 202 -13.10 8.19 -15.33
CA GLN A 202 -12.30 9.19 -16.05
C GLN A 202 -10.81 8.91 -15.99
N ASN A 203 -10.38 7.88 -15.26
CA ASN A 203 -8.98 7.53 -15.14
C ASN A 203 -8.42 7.00 -16.47
N PRO A 204 -7.51 7.74 -17.15
CA PRO A 204 -6.99 7.32 -18.45
C PRO A 204 -6.01 6.15 -18.35
N GLN A 205 -5.51 5.83 -17.15
CA GLN A 205 -4.58 4.70 -16.95
C GLN A 205 -5.27 3.35 -17.09
N VAL A 206 -6.56 3.27 -16.73
CA VAL A 206 -7.29 1.99 -16.72
C VAL A 206 -7.35 1.32 -18.09
N PRO A 207 -7.82 1.98 -19.18
CA PRO A 207 -7.84 1.35 -20.50
C PRO A 207 -6.44 1.00 -21.02
N LEU A 208 -5.43 1.81 -20.68
CA LEU A 208 -4.04 1.54 -21.04
C LEU A 208 -3.50 0.28 -20.34
N ASN A 209 -3.76 0.15 -19.04
CA ASN A 209 -3.33 -0.99 -18.24
C ASN A 209 -4.05 -2.28 -18.67
N ILE A 210 -5.36 -2.24 -18.93
CA ILE A 210 -6.11 -3.38 -19.48
C ILE A 210 -5.51 -3.82 -20.82
N GLY A 211 -5.20 -2.87 -21.71
CA GLY A 211 -4.55 -3.17 -22.99
C GLY A 211 -3.18 -3.83 -22.81
N ARG A 212 -2.40 -3.39 -21.81
CA ARG A 212 -1.11 -3.99 -21.46
C ARG A 212 -1.27 -5.43 -20.98
N VAL A 213 -2.24 -5.71 -20.11
CA VAL A 213 -2.53 -7.08 -19.65
C VAL A 213 -2.87 -8.00 -20.83
N TYR A 214 -3.75 -7.57 -21.75
CA TYR A 214 -4.09 -8.36 -22.94
C TYR A 214 -2.90 -8.58 -23.86
N LYS A 215 -2.04 -7.57 -24.04
CA LYS A 215 -0.82 -7.70 -24.84
C LYS A 215 0.11 -8.74 -24.24
N THR A 216 0.42 -8.63 -22.95
CA THR A 216 1.28 -9.59 -22.23
C THR A 216 0.73 -11.01 -22.33
N ALA A 217 -0.58 -11.18 -22.20
CA ALA A 217 -1.23 -12.48 -22.36
C ALA A 217 -1.04 -13.06 -23.77
N GLY A 218 -1.24 -12.23 -24.81
CA GLY A 218 -1.02 -12.62 -26.19
C GLY A 218 0.44 -13.00 -26.48
N ASP A 219 1.40 -12.23 -25.94
CA ASP A 219 2.83 -12.50 -26.07
C ASP A 219 3.20 -13.84 -25.39
N ARG A 220 2.60 -14.15 -24.23
CA ARG A 220 2.81 -15.44 -23.54
C ARG A 220 2.25 -16.62 -24.33
N ILE A 221 1.04 -16.51 -24.88
CA ILE A 221 0.46 -17.56 -25.73
C ILE A 221 1.33 -17.80 -26.96
N LYS A 222 1.82 -16.72 -27.59
CA LYS A 222 2.73 -16.82 -28.74
C LYS A 222 4.03 -17.54 -28.38
N ALA A 223 4.62 -17.23 -27.22
CA ALA A 223 5.81 -17.91 -26.73
C ALA A 223 5.57 -19.40 -26.47
N GLN A 224 4.42 -19.76 -25.90
CA GLN A 224 4.04 -21.16 -25.66
C GLN A 224 3.86 -21.94 -26.97
N ILE A 225 3.26 -21.34 -28.00
CA ILE A 225 3.15 -21.96 -29.34
C ILE A 225 4.54 -22.21 -29.93
N ALA A 226 5.45 -21.23 -29.84
CA ALA A 226 6.80 -21.37 -30.36
C ALA A 226 7.61 -22.47 -29.65
N LEU A 227 7.44 -22.62 -28.33
CA LEU A 227 8.05 -23.70 -27.55
C LEU A 227 7.51 -25.07 -27.96
N GLN A 228 6.19 -25.18 -28.19
CA GLN A 228 5.57 -26.42 -28.66
C GLN A 228 6.03 -26.81 -30.08
N GLU A 229 6.20 -25.83 -30.97
CA GLU A 229 6.75 -26.06 -32.31
C GLU A 229 8.19 -26.57 -32.23
N GLN A 230 9.02 -26.01 -31.35
CA GLN A 230 10.40 -26.49 -31.11
C GLN A 230 10.45 -27.90 -30.53
N GLU A 231 9.62 -28.20 -29.52
CA GLU A 231 9.55 -29.56 -28.92
C GLU A 231 9.11 -30.59 -29.96
N THR A 232 8.20 -30.23 -30.87
CA THR A 232 7.73 -31.11 -31.95
C THR A 232 8.82 -31.37 -33.00
N GLU A 233 9.61 -30.35 -33.35
CA GLU A 233 10.75 -30.50 -34.28
C GLU A 233 11.88 -31.33 -33.67
N GLU A 234 12.18 -31.15 -32.37
CA GLU A 234 13.15 -31.97 -31.64
C GLU A 234 12.70 -33.43 -31.52
N GLU A 235 11.44 -33.70 -31.15
CA GLU A 235 10.88 -35.06 -31.07
C GLU A 235 10.96 -35.78 -32.43
N GLN A 236 10.61 -35.11 -33.53
CA GLN A 236 10.70 -35.67 -34.89
C GLN A 236 12.16 -36.00 -35.26
N GLY A 237 13.11 -35.13 -34.90
CA GLY A 237 14.54 -35.36 -35.12
C GLY A 237 15.08 -36.56 -34.34
N THR A 238 14.68 -36.74 -33.08
CA THR A 238 15.08 -37.93 -32.30
C THR A 238 14.46 -39.23 -32.84
N GLU A 239 13.20 -39.20 -33.26
CA GLU A 239 12.52 -40.40 -33.79
C GLU A 239 13.09 -40.84 -35.14
N GLU A 240 13.52 -39.89 -35.99
CA GLU A 240 14.23 -40.18 -37.24
C GLU A 240 15.64 -40.75 -37.01
N LEU A 241 16.36 -40.22 -36.01
CA LEU A 241 17.68 -40.74 -35.62
C LEU A 241 17.60 -42.14 -35.01
N GLU A 242 16.55 -42.44 -34.23
CA GLU A 242 16.33 -43.76 -33.64
C GLU A 242 15.97 -44.80 -34.71
N LYS A 243 15.10 -44.46 -35.67
CA LYS A 243 14.81 -45.32 -36.84
C LYS A 243 16.03 -45.56 -37.72
N ALA A 244 16.86 -44.53 -37.93
CA ALA A 244 18.11 -44.67 -38.69
C ALA A 244 19.13 -45.55 -37.95
N ALA A 245 19.18 -45.49 -36.62
CA ALA A 245 20.02 -46.34 -35.79
C ALA A 245 19.57 -47.80 -35.82
N GLU A 246 18.25 -48.07 -35.73
CA GLU A 246 17.69 -49.43 -35.85
C GLU A 246 17.95 -50.04 -37.23
N GLN A 247 17.72 -49.29 -38.31
CA GLN A 247 18.01 -49.76 -39.67
C GLN A 247 19.50 -50.05 -39.90
N SER A 248 20.37 -49.24 -39.29
CA SER A 248 21.83 -49.44 -39.35
C SER A 248 22.27 -50.68 -38.56
N PHE A 249 21.61 -50.96 -37.43
CA PHE A 249 21.86 -52.14 -36.60
C PHE A 249 21.38 -53.44 -37.28
N ASP A 250 20.19 -53.43 -37.87
CA ASP A 250 19.64 -54.57 -38.61
C ASP A 250 20.46 -54.91 -39.87
N SER A 251 20.97 -53.88 -40.56
CA SER A 251 21.84 -54.06 -41.73
C SER A 251 23.19 -54.66 -41.34
N ALA A 252 23.69 -54.41 -40.14
CA ALA A 252 24.93 -54.98 -39.62
C ALA A 252 24.80 -56.45 -39.18
N LEU A 253 23.59 -56.91 -38.87
CA LEU A 253 23.29 -58.30 -38.48
C LEU A 253 23.10 -59.26 -39.67
N GLN A 254 23.06 -58.75 -40.91
CA GLN A 254 22.93 -59.54 -42.14
C GLN A 254 24.26 -59.93 -42.81
N PHE A 255 25.40 -59.62 -42.18
CA PHE A 255 26.74 -60.08 -42.56
C PHE A 255 27.29 -61.08 -41.53
#